data_AF-A0A9E4N5G6-F1
#
_entry.id   AF-A0A9E4N5G6-F1
#
_cell.length_a   1.000
_cell.length_b   1.000
_cell.length_c   1.000
_cell.angle_alpha   90.00
_cell.angle_beta   90.00
_cell.angle_gamma   90.00
#
_symmetry.space_group_name_H-M   'P 1'
#
loop_
_entity.id
_entity.type
_entity.pdbx_description
1 polymer ?
#
loop_
_entity_poly.entity_id
_entity_poly.type
_entity_poly.pdbx_seq_one_letter_code
_entity_poly.pdbx_strand_id
1 'polypeptide(L)'
;LYIERRMKPLNLYLEETDEEMARKILDDWGLALKQLMGVNIFPGDLLFKNFGVNDQGKVVFYDYDEICYLSECNFRRIPPPRSSLDLFRDEPWYSVNPNDIFPEEFITFISTDPKIRKMLMELHPDLFDISSWQNAQESLAAGRQADVFPYPQKLRFSRKLQSSELSGQLLAAAAV
;
A
#
# COMPACT_ATOMS: atom_id res chain seq x y z
N LEU A 1 -4.79 28.34 7.84
CA LEU A 1 -4.44 28.24 6.41
C LEU A 1 -3.15 27.46 6.32
N TYR A 2 -3.14 26.37 5.55
CA TYR A 2 -1.95 25.60 5.23
C TYR A 2 -1.48 25.94 3.82
N ILE A 3 -0.17 25.91 3.59
CA ILE A 3 0.45 26.13 2.27
C ILE A 3 1.26 24.88 1.96
N GLU A 4 0.97 24.28 0.81
CA GLU A 4 1.59 23.04 0.37
C GLU A 4 2.14 23.18 -1.05
N ARG A 5 3.04 22.27 -1.43
CA ARG A 5 3.55 22.23 -2.80
C ARG A 5 2.41 21.86 -3.75
N ARG A 6 2.19 22.69 -4.77
CA ARG A 6 1.23 22.38 -5.84
C ARG A 6 1.70 21.14 -6.61
N MET A 7 0.80 20.18 -6.77
CA MET A 7 0.98 18.94 -7.55
C MET A 7 -0.22 18.79 -8.50
N LYS A 8 -0.08 17.95 -9.54
CA LYS A 8 -1.21 17.61 -10.40
C LYS A 8 -2.00 16.47 -9.76
N PRO A 9 -3.31 16.62 -9.46
CA PRO A 9 -4.11 15.53 -8.91
C PRO A 9 -4.03 14.27 -9.79
N LEU A 10 -3.86 13.10 -9.17
CA LEU A 10 -3.59 11.84 -9.88
C LEU A 10 -4.75 11.43 -10.79
N ASN A 11 -6.00 11.70 -10.42
CA ASN A 11 -7.15 11.45 -11.28
C ASN A 11 -7.07 12.25 -12.59
N LEU A 12 -6.72 13.55 -12.52
CA LEU A 12 -6.53 14.40 -13.69
C LEU A 12 -5.27 14.02 -14.48
N TYR A 13 -4.25 13.48 -13.80
CA TYR A 13 -3.06 12.96 -14.45
C TYR A 13 -3.42 11.77 -15.35
N LEU A 14 -4.19 10.81 -14.82
CA LEU A 14 -4.59 9.60 -15.53
C LEU A 14 -5.48 9.87 -16.76
N GLU A 15 -6.32 10.90 -16.72
CA GLU A 15 -7.17 11.31 -17.85
C GLU A 15 -6.38 11.84 -19.06
N GLU A 16 -5.20 12.41 -18.83
CA GLU A 16 -4.40 13.08 -19.86
C GLU A 16 -3.24 12.21 -20.39
N THR A 17 -2.99 11.05 -19.78
CA THR A 17 -1.84 10.20 -20.11
C THR A 17 -2.19 9.01 -20.99
N ASP A 18 -1.20 8.53 -21.74
CA ASP A 18 -1.28 7.25 -22.43
C ASP A 18 -1.17 6.06 -21.45
N GLU A 19 -1.37 4.85 -21.98
CA GLU A 19 -1.40 3.62 -21.20
C GLU A 19 -0.05 3.30 -20.53
N GLU A 20 1.08 3.63 -21.18
CA GLU A 20 2.41 3.38 -20.63
C GLU A 20 2.67 4.27 -19.40
N MET A 21 2.36 5.55 -19.53
CA MET A 21 2.47 6.52 -18.45
C MET A 21 1.47 6.25 -17.32
N ALA A 22 0.25 5.85 -17.65
CA ALA A 22 -0.74 5.41 -16.67
C ALA A 22 -0.23 4.21 -15.87
N ARG A 23 0.34 3.20 -16.53
CA ARG A 23 0.90 2.02 -15.85
C ARG A 23 2.03 2.42 -14.90
N LYS A 24 2.92 3.32 -15.33
CA LYS A 24 4.04 3.80 -14.52
C LYS A 24 3.58 4.58 -13.28
N ILE A 25 2.58 5.45 -13.43
CA ILE A 25 2.11 6.25 -12.29
C ILE A 25 1.29 5.42 -11.31
N LEU A 26 0.55 4.41 -11.78
CA LEU A 26 -0.16 3.46 -10.92
C LEU A 26 0.80 2.56 -10.13
N ASP A 27 1.95 2.19 -10.71
CA ASP A 27 3.02 1.49 -10.00
C ASP A 27 3.62 2.37 -8.88
N ASP A 28 3.83 3.66 -9.16
CA ASP A 28 4.33 4.62 -8.16
C ASP A 28 3.29 4.91 -7.07
N TRP A 29 1.99 4.94 -7.41
CA TRP A 29 0.90 5.07 -6.44
C TRP A 29 0.86 3.90 -5.45
N GLY A 30 0.93 2.65 -5.93
CA GLY A 30 0.91 1.51 -5.02
C GLY A 30 2.21 1.37 -4.22
N LEU A 31 3.35 1.77 -4.79
CA LEU A 31 4.59 1.91 -4.02
C LEU A 31 4.46 2.95 -2.91
N ALA A 32 3.88 4.12 -3.18
CA ALA A 32 3.64 5.15 -2.20
C ALA A 32 2.76 4.63 -1.05
N LEU A 33 1.69 3.89 -1.36
CA LEU A 33 0.84 3.27 -0.36
C LEU A 33 1.61 2.28 0.53
N LYS A 34 2.43 1.41 -0.06
CA LYS A 34 3.28 0.46 0.69
C LYS A 34 4.30 1.16 1.57
N GLN A 35 4.83 2.29 1.13
CA GLN A 35 5.75 3.11 1.92
C GLN A 35 5.05 3.73 3.14
N LEU A 36 3.82 4.24 2.98
CA LEU A 36 2.99 4.73 4.09
C LEU A 36 2.70 3.60 5.10
N MET A 37 2.30 2.43 4.62
CA MET A 37 2.11 1.24 5.46
C MET A 37 3.37 0.89 6.25
N GLY A 38 4.53 0.93 5.59
CA GLY A 38 5.83 0.61 6.18
C GLY A 38 6.27 1.54 7.32
N VAL A 39 5.63 2.71 7.46
CA VAL A 39 5.86 3.68 8.53
C VAL A 39 4.66 3.84 9.47
N ASN A 40 3.79 2.82 9.53
CA ASN A 40 2.59 2.77 10.38
C ASN A 40 1.48 3.78 10.02
N ILE A 41 1.38 4.21 8.77
CA ILE A 41 0.33 5.13 8.31
C ILE A 41 -0.63 4.42 7.36
N PHE A 42 -1.93 4.48 7.67
CA PHE A 42 -3.01 4.14 6.76
C PHE A 42 -3.69 5.43 6.27
N PRO A 43 -3.83 5.64 4.95
CA PRO A 43 -4.38 6.90 4.42
C PRO A 43 -5.88 7.15 4.67
N GLY A 44 -6.66 6.10 4.95
CA GLY A 44 -8.13 6.20 4.96
C GLY A 44 -8.68 6.12 3.53
N ASP A 45 -8.95 7.27 2.92
CA ASP A 45 -9.47 7.37 1.55
C ASP A 45 -8.38 7.18 0.49
N LEU A 46 -8.41 6.03 -0.18
CA LEU A 46 -7.48 5.63 -1.23
C LEU A 46 -7.82 6.19 -2.62
N LEU A 47 -8.84 7.05 -2.76
CA LEU A 47 -9.22 7.63 -4.04
C LEU A 47 -8.09 8.46 -4.65
N PHE A 48 -7.92 8.36 -5.98
CA PHE A 48 -6.84 9.07 -6.70
C PHE A 48 -6.89 10.60 -6.55
N LYS A 49 -8.05 11.19 -6.27
CA LYS A 49 -8.17 12.64 -6.00
C LYS A 49 -7.41 13.10 -4.74
N ASN A 50 -6.98 12.18 -3.87
CA ASN A 50 -6.24 12.48 -2.63
C ASN A 50 -4.71 12.33 -2.82
N PHE A 51 -4.30 11.96 -4.03
CA PHE A 51 -2.91 11.79 -4.42
C PHE A 51 -2.53 12.79 -5.50
N GLY A 52 -1.31 13.30 -5.40
CA GLY A 52 -0.73 14.27 -6.32
C GLY A 52 0.49 13.71 -7.02
N VAL A 53 0.64 14.06 -8.28
CA VAL A 53 1.82 13.79 -9.09
C VAL A 53 2.68 15.04 -9.12
N ASN A 54 3.92 14.92 -8.68
CA ASN A 54 4.90 16.01 -8.75
C ASN A 54 5.57 16.08 -10.14
N ASP A 55 6.39 17.11 -10.35
CA ASP A 55 7.09 17.34 -11.64
C ASP A 55 8.06 16.22 -12.03
N GLN A 56 8.47 15.37 -11.07
CA GLN A 56 9.33 14.22 -11.29
C GLN A 56 8.55 12.92 -11.59
N GLY A 57 7.22 13.00 -11.65
CA GLY A 57 6.35 11.85 -11.86
C GLY A 57 6.26 10.95 -10.62
N LYS A 58 6.39 11.53 -9.42
CA LYS A 58 6.20 10.82 -8.15
C LYS A 58 4.84 11.12 -7.54
N VAL A 59 4.22 10.07 -7.01
CA VAL A 59 2.94 10.09 -6.34
C VAL A 59 3.15 10.43 -4.86
N VAL A 60 2.39 11.41 -4.38
CA VAL A 60 2.43 11.91 -3.01
C VAL A 60 1.01 12.00 -2.50
N PHE A 61 0.76 11.46 -1.32
CA PHE A 61 -0.52 11.62 -0.63
C PHE A 61 -0.59 12.99 0.06
N TYR A 62 -1.72 13.69 -0.01
CA TYR A 62 -1.88 15.02 0.58
C TYR A 62 -3.16 15.25 1.38
N ASP A 63 -4.11 14.32 1.40
CA ASP A 63 -5.37 14.51 2.13
C ASP A 63 -5.29 13.89 3.53
N TYR A 64 -4.96 14.69 4.54
CA TYR A 64 -4.65 14.17 5.88
C TYR A 64 -5.84 14.02 6.83
N ASP A 65 -7.07 14.26 6.37
CA ASP A 65 -8.24 14.30 7.26
C ASP A 65 -8.69 12.89 7.71
N GLU A 66 -8.41 11.85 6.92
CA GLU A 66 -8.82 10.46 7.21
C GLU A 66 -7.67 9.53 7.62
N ILE A 67 -6.47 10.07 7.85
CA ILE A 67 -5.32 9.23 8.21
C ILE A 67 -5.50 8.59 9.58
N CYS A 68 -5.07 7.34 9.70
CA CYS A 68 -4.98 6.67 10.99
C CYS A 68 -3.73 5.80 11.06
N TYR A 69 -3.39 5.36 12.27
CA TYR A 69 -2.25 4.46 12.42
C TYR A 69 -2.62 3.06 11.92
N LEU A 70 -1.71 2.45 11.19
CA LEU A 70 -1.92 1.08 10.69
C LEU A 70 -2.17 0.10 11.83
N SER A 71 -1.56 0.32 13.00
CA SER A 71 -1.79 -0.47 14.22
C SER A 71 -3.20 -0.38 14.80
N GLU A 72 -3.98 0.65 14.46
CA GLU A 72 -5.35 0.86 14.96
C GLU A 72 -6.42 0.32 13.99
N CYS A 73 -6.02 0.03 12.77
CA CYS A 73 -6.84 -0.58 11.73
C CYS A 73 -7.12 -2.06 12.03
N ASN A 74 -8.35 -2.51 11.75
CA ASN A 74 -8.71 -3.93 11.81
C ASN A 74 -8.98 -4.47 10.41
N PHE A 75 -7.96 -5.03 9.77
CA PHE A 75 -8.11 -5.64 8.46
C PHE A 75 -8.86 -6.97 8.57
N ARG A 76 -9.97 -7.10 7.84
CA ARG A 76 -10.85 -8.28 7.86
C ARG A 76 -11.21 -8.72 6.44
N ARG A 77 -11.48 -10.01 6.27
CA ARG A 77 -12.09 -10.55 5.04
C ARG A 77 -13.59 -10.37 5.10
N ILE A 78 -14.20 -10.15 3.95
CA ILE A 78 -15.66 -10.17 3.84
C ILE A 78 -16.12 -11.61 4.05
N PRO A 79 -17.00 -11.88 5.04
CA PRO A 79 -17.52 -13.23 5.24
C PRO A 79 -18.25 -13.73 3.98
N PRO A 80 -18.19 -15.03 3.65
CA PRO A 80 -18.99 -15.54 2.55
C PRO A 80 -20.49 -15.40 2.87
N PRO A 81 -21.36 -15.20 1.86
CA PRO A 81 -22.80 -15.12 2.06
C PRO A 81 -23.33 -16.44 2.62
N ARG A 82 -24.24 -16.35 3.60
CA ARG A 82 -24.82 -17.55 4.25
C ARG A 82 -25.97 -18.13 3.44
N SER A 83 -26.58 -17.32 2.58
CA SER A 83 -27.70 -17.69 1.73
C SER A 83 -27.70 -16.84 0.45
N SER A 84 -28.43 -17.27 -0.57
CA SER A 84 -28.60 -16.49 -1.81
C SER A 84 -29.28 -15.15 -1.56
N LEU A 85 -30.16 -15.06 -0.56
CA LEU A 85 -30.84 -13.82 -0.18
C LEU A 85 -29.86 -12.75 0.31
N ASP A 86 -28.78 -13.15 0.98
CA ASP A 86 -27.77 -12.22 1.49
C ASP A 86 -27.05 -11.45 0.36
N LEU A 87 -27.00 -11.98 -0.88
CA LEU A 87 -26.43 -11.29 -2.04
C LEU A 87 -27.29 -10.13 -2.56
N PHE A 88 -28.58 -10.09 -2.21
CA PHE A 88 -29.54 -9.09 -2.68
C PHE A 88 -29.91 -8.07 -1.60
N ARG A 89 -29.24 -8.11 -0.44
CA ARG A 89 -29.52 -7.16 0.65
C ARG A 89 -28.80 -5.84 0.37
N ASP A 90 -29.51 -4.74 0.66
CA ASP A 90 -28.95 -3.40 0.56
C ASP A 90 -27.92 -3.10 1.66
N GLU A 91 -28.01 -3.80 2.80
CA GLU A 91 -27.08 -3.67 3.93
C GLU A 91 -26.25 -4.95 4.14
N PRO A 92 -24.98 -4.82 4.56
CA PRO A 92 -24.14 -5.96 4.93
C PRO A 92 -24.81 -6.85 5.99
N TRP A 93 -24.79 -8.17 5.81
CA TRP A 93 -25.34 -9.12 6.79
C TRP A 93 -24.39 -9.43 7.95
N TYR A 94 -23.20 -8.83 7.94
CA TYR A 94 -22.15 -8.95 8.94
C TYR A 94 -21.92 -7.61 9.63
N SER A 95 -21.47 -7.64 10.88
CA SER A 95 -21.19 -6.44 11.65
C SER A 95 -19.88 -5.79 11.20
N VAL A 96 -19.95 -4.48 10.94
CA VAL A 96 -18.80 -3.63 10.60
C VAL A 96 -18.59 -2.62 11.72
N ASN A 97 -17.39 -2.61 12.29
CA ASN A 97 -16.96 -1.59 13.25
C ASN A 97 -16.29 -0.41 12.54
N PRO A 98 -16.18 0.78 13.16
CA PRO A 98 -15.57 1.95 12.53
C PRO A 98 -14.14 1.76 12.01
N ASN A 99 -13.35 0.88 12.64
CA ASN A 99 -11.95 0.62 12.25
C ASN A 99 -11.81 -0.63 11.35
N ASP A 100 -12.90 -1.29 10.98
CA ASP A 100 -12.86 -2.47 10.13
C ASP A 100 -12.61 -2.05 8.68
N ILE A 101 -11.58 -2.62 8.08
CA ILE A 101 -11.15 -2.30 6.72
C ILE A 101 -11.11 -3.60 5.88
N PHE A 102 -11.67 -3.52 4.67
CA PHE A 102 -11.80 -4.64 3.74
C PHE A 102 -10.99 -4.37 2.46
N PRO A 103 -9.72 -4.83 2.38
CA PRO A 103 -8.88 -4.58 1.20
C PRO A 103 -9.45 -5.13 -0.12
N GLU A 104 -10.30 -6.15 -0.04
CA GLU A 104 -10.97 -6.77 -1.18
C GLU A 104 -11.87 -5.77 -1.94
N GLU A 105 -12.39 -4.74 -1.26
CA GLU A 105 -13.27 -3.74 -1.87
C GLU A 105 -12.51 -2.56 -2.49
N PHE A 106 -11.26 -2.34 -2.10
CA PHE A 106 -10.47 -1.19 -2.56
C PHE A 106 -10.46 -1.07 -4.09
N ILE A 107 -10.30 -2.20 -4.80
CA ILE A 107 -10.26 -2.20 -6.26
C ILE A 107 -11.55 -1.72 -6.92
N THR A 108 -12.69 -1.85 -6.23
CA THR A 108 -13.99 -1.40 -6.71
C THR A 108 -14.20 0.08 -6.43
N PHE A 109 -13.68 0.58 -5.31
CA PHE A 109 -13.81 1.99 -4.90
C PHE A 109 -12.79 2.92 -5.57
N ILE A 110 -11.55 2.48 -5.75
CA ILE A 110 -10.47 3.32 -6.28
C ILE A 110 -10.77 3.81 -7.71
N SER A 111 -11.31 2.94 -8.56
CA SER A 111 -11.60 3.28 -9.96
C SER A 111 -12.72 2.44 -10.54
N THR A 112 -13.58 3.09 -11.33
CA THR A 112 -14.61 2.43 -12.15
C THR A 112 -14.09 1.98 -13.52
N ASP A 113 -12.91 2.43 -13.95
CA ASP A 113 -12.36 2.07 -15.26
C ASP A 113 -11.79 0.64 -15.23
N PRO A 114 -12.34 -0.30 -16.03
CA PRO A 114 -11.86 -1.68 -16.06
C PRO A 114 -10.39 -1.82 -16.47
N LYS A 115 -9.85 -0.90 -17.28
CA LYS A 115 -8.44 -0.92 -17.70
C LYS A 115 -7.52 -0.61 -16.52
N ILE A 116 -7.85 0.44 -15.75
CA ILE A 116 -7.10 0.82 -14.55
C ILE A 116 -7.18 -0.29 -13.51
N ARG A 117 -8.37 -0.86 -13.28
CA ARG A 117 -8.54 -1.99 -12.35
C ARG A 117 -7.66 -3.17 -12.72
N LYS A 118 -7.61 -3.52 -14.01
CA LYS A 118 -6.74 -4.60 -14.50
C LYS A 118 -5.26 -4.28 -14.26
N MET A 119 -4.82 -3.06 -14.58
CA MET A 119 -3.43 -2.64 -14.34
C MET A 119 -3.06 -2.69 -12.86
N LEU A 120 -3.94 -2.23 -11.96
CA LEU A 120 -3.70 -2.29 -10.52
C LEU A 120 -3.59 -3.73 -10.00
N MET A 121 -4.48 -4.62 -10.44
CA MET A 121 -4.41 -6.04 -10.08
C MET A 121 -3.12 -6.73 -10.59
N GLU A 122 -2.60 -6.30 -11.75
CA GLU A 122 -1.33 -6.82 -12.28
C GLU A 122 -0.10 -6.27 -11.55
N LEU A 123 -0.10 -4.99 -11.18
CA LEU A 123 1.04 -4.32 -10.55
C LEU A 123 1.14 -4.60 -9.05
N HIS A 124 0.00 -4.57 -8.36
CA HIS A 124 -0.05 -4.64 -6.90
C HIS A 124 -1.21 -5.52 -6.40
N PRO A 125 -1.22 -6.82 -6.74
CA PRO A 125 -2.23 -7.75 -6.22
C PRO A 125 -2.20 -7.83 -4.69
N ASP A 126 -1.04 -7.58 -4.10
CA ASP A 126 -0.79 -7.64 -2.66
C ASP A 126 -1.56 -6.56 -1.88
N LEU A 127 -1.84 -5.40 -2.47
CA LEU A 127 -2.63 -4.35 -1.81
C LEU A 127 -4.10 -4.73 -1.63
N PHE A 128 -4.60 -5.68 -2.41
CA PHE A 128 -5.98 -6.17 -2.36
C PHE A 128 -6.13 -7.46 -1.54
N ASP A 129 -5.01 -8.03 -1.08
CA ASP A 129 -5.01 -9.17 -0.17
C ASP A 129 -4.79 -8.69 1.27
N ILE A 130 -5.67 -9.14 2.16
CA ILE A 130 -5.59 -8.87 3.60
C ILE A 130 -4.24 -9.29 4.21
N SER A 131 -3.62 -10.35 3.70
CA SER A 131 -2.41 -10.92 4.31
C SER A 131 -1.26 -9.90 4.31
N SER A 132 -1.14 -9.08 3.27
CA SER A 132 -0.13 -8.04 3.16
C SER A 132 -0.25 -6.98 4.25
N TRP A 133 -1.49 -6.58 4.58
CA TRP A 133 -1.78 -5.59 5.60
C TRP A 133 -1.50 -6.14 7.01
N GLN A 134 -1.93 -7.37 7.28
CA GLN A 134 -1.65 -8.05 8.55
C GLN A 134 -0.14 -8.28 8.74
N ASN A 135 0.57 -8.71 7.70
CA ASN A 135 2.03 -8.88 7.74
C ASN A 135 2.76 -7.55 8.03
N ALA A 136 2.23 -6.43 7.51
CA ALA A 136 2.75 -5.10 7.80
C ALA A 136 2.52 -4.74 9.27
N GLN A 137 1.30 -4.96 9.81
CA GLN A 137 0.99 -4.76 11.23
C GLN A 137 1.89 -5.61 12.14
N GLU A 138 2.08 -6.88 11.83
CA GLU A 138 2.96 -7.79 12.58
C GLU A 138 4.42 -7.35 12.56
N SER A 139 4.90 -6.85 11.42
CA SER A 139 6.26 -6.34 11.28
C SER A 139 6.48 -5.09 12.12
N LEU A 140 5.51 -4.17 12.11
CA LEU A 140 5.53 -2.97 12.95
C LEU A 140 5.45 -3.32 14.45
N ALA A 141 4.59 -4.27 14.82
CA ALA A 141 4.48 -4.76 16.20
C ALA A 141 5.79 -5.41 16.69
N ALA A 142 6.54 -6.04 15.79
CA ALA A 142 7.87 -6.58 16.06
C ALA A 142 8.98 -5.51 16.06
N GLY A 143 8.64 -4.22 15.91
CA GLY A 143 9.60 -3.12 15.84
C GLY A 143 10.42 -3.06 14.55
N ARG A 144 10.03 -3.81 13.50
CA ARG A 144 10.69 -3.78 12.20
C ARG A 144 10.06 -2.67 11.35
N GLN A 145 10.83 -1.61 11.12
CA GLN A 145 10.43 -0.56 10.18
C GLN A 145 10.88 -0.93 8.76
N ALA A 146 10.03 -0.66 7.77
CA ALA A 146 10.38 -0.89 6.38
C ALA A 146 11.43 0.13 5.89
N ASP A 147 12.40 -0.33 5.10
CA ASP A 147 13.33 0.56 4.44
C ASP A 147 12.61 1.36 3.32
N VAL A 148 12.61 2.69 3.41
CA VAL A 148 12.10 3.58 2.35
C VAL A 148 13.28 4.14 1.57
N PHE A 149 13.35 3.85 0.26
CA PHE A 149 14.44 4.30 -0.61
C PHE A 149 13.99 5.45 -1.52
N PRO A 150 14.69 6.60 -1.55
CA PRO A 150 14.34 7.73 -2.41
C PRO A 150 14.82 7.56 -3.86
N TYR A 151 15.08 6.32 -4.30
CA TYR A 151 15.58 6.00 -5.64
C TYR A 151 15.04 4.64 -6.15
N PRO A 152 15.00 4.41 -7.47
CA PRO A 152 14.59 3.14 -8.05
C PRO A 152 15.46 1.96 -7.59
N GLN A 153 14.84 0.82 -7.28
CA GLN A 153 15.53 -0.38 -6.81
C GLN A 153 16.62 -0.88 -7.78
N LYS A 154 16.46 -0.66 -9.09
CA LYS A 154 17.47 -1.00 -10.11
C LYS A 154 18.81 -0.27 -9.96
N LEU A 155 18.84 0.85 -9.25
CA LEU A 155 20.06 1.60 -8.95
C LEU A 155 20.73 1.13 -7.64
N ARG A 156 20.06 0.28 -6.86
CA ARG A 156 20.58 -0.22 -5.59
C ARG A 156 21.77 -1.13 -5.84
N PHE A 157 22.87 -0.86 -5.17
CA PHE A 157 24.02 -1.75 -5.20
C PHE A 157 23.63 -3.13 -4.68
N SER A 158 24.01 -4.19 -5.41
CA SER A 158 23.77 -5.55 -4.96
C SER A 158 24.58 -5.81 -3.71
N ARG A 159 23.88 -6.10 -2.60
CA ARG A 159 24.54 -6.56 -1.39
C ARG A 159 24.96 -8.00 -1.64
N LYS A 160 26.20 -8.22 -2.10
CA LYS A 160 26.82 -9.55 -1.99
C LYS A 160 26.83 -9.86 -0.49
N LEU A 161 25.93 -10.75 -0.05
CA LEU A 161 25.94 -11.28 1.30
C LEU A 161 27.32 -11.94 1.47
N GLN A 162 28.21 -11.33 2.26
CA GLN A 162 29.38 -12.03 2.76
C GLN A 162 28.93 -13.02 3.83
N SER A 163 28.36 -14.14 3.39
CA SER A 163 28.05 -15.29 4.23
C SER A 163 29.27 -16.22 4.30
N SER A 164 30.41 -15.73 4.82
CA SER A 164 31.58 -16.58 5.06
C SER A 164 32.54 -16.18 6.19
N GLU A 165 32.33 -15.12 6.97
CA GLU A 165 33.30 -14.73 8.03
C GLU A 165 32.79 -14.81 9.48
N LEU A 166 31.50 -15.03 9.72
CA LEU A 166 30.95 -15.11 11.08
C LEU A 166 31.01 -16.50 11.74
N SER A 167 31.40 -17.56 11.01
CA SER A 167 31.59 -18.91 11.59
C SER A 167 33.00 -19.16 12.13
N GLY A 168 34.00 -18.35 11.74
CA GLY A 168 35.39 -18.51 12.18
C GLY A 168 35.73 -17.87 13.52
N GLN A 169 35.03 -16.80 13.91
CA GLN A 169 35.36 -16.04 15.13
C GLN A 169 34.69 -16.58 16.40
N LEU A 170 33.56 -17.31 16.29
CA LEU A 170 32.91 -17.91 17.46
C LEU A 170 33.63 -19.16 18.00
N LEU A 171 34.43 -19.86 17.18
CA LEU A 171 35.22 -21.02 17.62
C LEU A 171 36.54 -20.63 18.32
N ALA A 172 37.08 -19.44 18.06
CA ALA A 172 38.31 -18.98 18.70
C ALA A 172 38.11 -18.44 20.13
N ALA A 173 36.90 -17.94 20.45
CA ALA A 173 36.58 -17.42 21.77
C ALA A 173 36.17 -18.49 22.81
N ALA A 174 36.02 -19.76 22.38
CA ALA A 174 35.66 -20.89 23.23
C ALA A 174 36.85 -21.82 23.58
N ALA A 175 38.08 -21.43 23.21
CA ALA A 175 39.28 -22.26 23.35
C ALA A 175 40.42 -21.61 24.16
N VAL A 176 40.13 -20.62 25.02
CA VAL A 176 41.05 -20.10 26.05
C VAL A 176 40.28 -19.97 27.36
#